data_AF-A0A7K3YX20-F1
#
_entry.id   AF-A0A7K3YX20-F1
#
_cell.length_a   1.000
_cell.length_b   1.000
_cell.length_c   1.000
_cell.angle_alpha   90.00
_cell.angle_beta   90.00
_cell.angle_gamma   90.00
#
_symmetry.space_group_name_H-M   'P 1'
#
loop_
_entity.id
_entity.type
_entity.pdbx_description
1 polymer ?
#
loop_
_entity_poly.entity_id
_entity_poly.type
_entity_poly.pdbx_seq_one_letter_code
_entity_poly.pdbx_strand_id
1 'polypeptide(L)'
;MRKTSDLVNEMLKEAKTAWLVAIVVGFTHETKFVFSSKKHPLELLNQFVQDGGAPVGILRFEKENSTVQGFYRPFAEYEKEEWVQQYLAGLLENAEEIIALSNESHTFPRAS
;
A
#
# COMPACT_ATOMS: atom_id res chain seq x y z
N MET A 1 -13.93 -11.43 2.09
CA MET A 1 -13.29 -10.11 1.97
C MET A 1 -13.58 -9.31 3.23
N ARG A 2 -12.54 -8.92 3.98
CA ARG A 2 -12.68 -8.03 5.14
C ARG A 2 -13.21 -6.65 4.74
N LYS A 3 -13.72 -5.89 5.71
CA LYS A 3 -14.11 -4.49 5.49
C LYS A 3 -12.86 -3.66 5.25
N THR A 4 -12.89 -2.78 4.25
CA THR A 4 -11.82 -1.79 3.97
C THR A 4 -11.45 -0.96 5.19
N SER A 5 -12.41 -0.65 6.06
CA SER A 5 -12.17 0.04 7.34
C SER A 5 -11.26 -0.75 8.29
N ASP A 6 -11.36 -2.07 8.29
CA ASP A 6 -10.50 -2.94 9.11
C ASP A 6 -9.06 -2.91 8.57
N LEU A 7 -8.91 -3.06 7.25
CA LEU A 7 -7.60 -3.01 6.58
C LEU A 7 -6.88 -1.67 6.81
N VAL A 8 -7.61 -0.55 6.72
CA VAL A 8 -7.04 0.78 7.00
C VAL A 8 -6.69 0.93 8.47
N ASN A 9 -7.50 0.41 9.39
CA ASN A 9 -7.15 0.41 10.82
C ASN A 9 -5.89 -0.42 11.10
N GLU A 10 -5.70 -1.56 10.42
CA GLU A 10 -4.46 -2.34 10.50
C GLU A 10 -3.26 -1.53 9.98
N MET A 11 -3.37 -0.92 8.80
CA MET A 11 -2.34 -0.04 8.24
C MET A 11 -1.98 1.12 9.17
N LEU A 12 -2.97 1.81 9.73
CA LEU A 12 -2.76 2.94 10.63
C LEU A 12 -2.14 2.51 11.97
N LYS A 13 -2.39 1.28 12.43
CA LYS A 13 -1.70 0.72 13.60
C LYS A 13 -0.22 0.51 13.30
N GLU A 14 0.12 -0.07 12.15
CA GLU A 14 1.52 -0.28 11.76
C GLU A 14 2.26 1.05 11.56
N ALA A 15 1.57 2.03 10.97
CA ALA A 15 2.10 3.38 10.73
C ALA A 15 2.54 4.12 12.00
N LYS A 16 2.09 3.71 13.19
CA LYS A 16 2.55 4.30 14.47
C LYS A 16 4.02 4.02 14.77
N THR A 17 4.58 2.96 14.18
CA THR A 17 5.95 2.49 14.44
C THR A 17 6.82 2.50 13.20
N ALA A 18 6.26 2.84 12.04
CA ALA A 18 6.94 2.85 10.76
C ALA A 18 7.09 4.27 10.23
N TRP A 19 8.03 4.48 9.32
CA TRP A 19 8.18 5.77 8.65
C TRP A 19 7.05 6.00 7.62
N LEU A 20 6.73 4.97 6.84
CA LEU A 20 5.67 4.99 5.86
C LEU A 20 5.02 3.61 5.76
N VAL A 21 3.70 3.56 5.57
CA VAL A 21 2.98 2.30 5.37
C VAL A 21 2.02 2.48 4.20
N ALA A 22 1.88 1.45 3.38
CA ALA A 22 0.98 1.43 2.24
C ALA A 22 0.18 0.13 2.19
N ILE A 23 -1.11 0.22 1.87
CA ILE A 23 -1.88 -0.94 1.43
C ILE A 23 -1.65 -1.12 -0.07
N VAL A 24 -1.31 -2.35 -0.47
CA VAL A 24 -1.18 -2.74 -1.87
C VAL A 24 -2.52 -3.20 -2.39
N VAL A 25 -2.97 -2.58 -3.48
CA VAL A 25 -4.17 -2.96 -4.22
C VAL A 25 -3.76 -3.41 -5.61
N GLY A 26 -3.92 -4.70 -5.89
CA GLY A 26 -3.68 -5.28 -7.21
C GLY A 26 -4.87 -5.09 -8.13
N PHE A 27 -4.61 -4.63 -9.34
CA PHE A 27 -5.53 -4.67 -10.47
C PHE A 27 -4.99 -5.65 -11.52
N THR A 28 -5.79 -5.97 -12.54
CA THR A 28 -5.40 -6.91 -13.60
C THR A 28 -4.12 -6.50 -14.33
N HIS A 29 -3.86 -5.19 -14.46
CA HIS A 29 -2.75 -4.65 -15.25
C HIS A 29 -1.84 -3.68 -14.50
N GLU A 30 -2.16 -3.35 -13.25
CA GLU A 30 -1.43 -2.34 -12.49
C GLU A 30 -1.55 -2.57 -10.98
N THR A 31 -0.70 -1.89 -10.23
CA THR A 31 -0.70 -1.89 -8.76
C THR A 31 -0.92 -0.47 -8.28
N LYS A 32 -1.87 -0.29 -7.37
CA LYS A 32 -2.06 0.99 -6.68
C LYS A 32 -1.76 0.86 -5.20
N PHE A 33 -1.36 1.97 -4.62
CA PHE A 33 -0.95 2.04 -3.23
C PHE A 33 -1.82 3.05 -2.48
N VAL A 34 -2.32 2.65 -1.32
CA VAL A 34 -3.00 3.56 -0.39
C VAL A 34 -2.05 3.81 0.78
N PHE A 35 -1.44 5.00 0.82
CA PHE A 35 -0.47 5.35 1.86
C PHE A 35 -1.15 5.87 3.14
N SER A 36 -0.58 5.53 4.29
CA SER A 36 -1.01 6.01 5.61
C SER A 36 -0.88 7.53 5.78
N SER A 37 -0.03 8.17 4.96
CA SER A 37 0.18 9.62 4.94
C SER A 37 -0.89 10.39 4.16
N LYS A 38 -1.75 9.72 3.38
CA LYS A 38 -2.83 10.41 2.65
C LYS A 38 -3.93 10.85 3.61
N LYS A 39 -4.62 11.96 3.28
CA LYS A 39 -5.65 12.57 4.14
C LYS A 39 -6.89 11.69 4.35
N HIS A 40 -7.27 10.92 3.33
CA HIS A 40 -8.49 10.11 3.31
C HIS A 40 -8.22 8.67 2.79
N PRO A 41 -7.42 7.87 3.52
CA PRO A 41 -6.96 6.56 3.03
C PRO A 41 -8.10 5.54 2.90
N LEU A 42 -9.13 5.63 3.75
CA LEU A 42 -10.31 4.76 3.67
C LEU A 42 -11.15 5.03 2.43
N GLU A 43 -11.38 6.30 2.10
CA GLU A 43 -12.14 6.68 0.90
C GLU A 43 -11.39 6.24 -0.36
N LEU A 44 -10.07 6.42 -0.40
CA LEU A 44 -9.24 5.96 -1.52
C LEU A 44 -9.25 4.43 -1.67
N LEU A 45 -9.13 3.69 -0.56
CA LEU A 45 -9.18 2.23 -0.61
C LEU A 45 -10.56 1.74 -1.08
N ASN A 46 -11.64 2.35 -0.58
CA ASN A 46 -13.00 2.03 -1.03
C ASN A 46 -13.13 2.25 -2.54
N GLN A 47 -12.63 3.38 -3.04
CA GLN A 47 -12.66 3.67 -4.47
C GLN A 47 -11.90 2.60 -5.26
N PHE A 48 -10.67 2.25 -4.88
CA PHE A 48 -9.91 1.21 -5.59
C PHE A 48 -10.60 -0.15 -5.57
N VAL A 49 -11.25 -0.52 -4.47
CA VAL A 49 -12.03 -1.76 -4.41
C VAL A 49 -13.26 -1.70 -5.31
N GLN A 50 -13.94 -0.55 -5.38
CA GLN A 50 -15.08 -0.33 -6.28
C GLN A 50 -14.68 -0.37 -7.76
N ASP A 51 -13.48 0.13 -8.08
CA ASP A 51 -12.87 0.05 -9.42
C ASP A 51 -12.38 -1.37 -9.78
N GLY A 52 -12.61 -2.37 -8.92
CA GLY A 52 -12.25 -3.77 -9.16
C GLY A 52 -10.87 -4.19 -8.63
N GLY A 53 -10.21 -3.34 -7.86
CA GLY A 53 -8.94 -3.63 -7.22
C GLY A 53 -9.08 -4.57 -6.01
N ALA A 54 -8.11 -5.46 -5.84
CA ALA A 54 -8.05 -6.38 -4.71
C ALA A 54 -6.93 -5.96 -3.73
N PRO A 55 -7.25 -5.60 -2.48
CA PRO A 55 -6.24 -5.30 -1.47
C PRO A 55 -5.57 -6.61 -1.03
N VAL A 56 -4.28 -6.75 -1.29
CA VAL A 56 -3.55 -8.03 -1.11
C VAL A 56 -2.61 -8.04 0.10
N GLY A 57 -2.17 -6.87 0.55
CA GLY A 57 -1.31 -6.77 1.73
C GLY A 57 -0.89 -5.36 2.08
N ILE A 58 0.06 -5.28 3.00
CA ILE A 58 0.67 -4.06 3.51
C ILE A 58 2.15 -4.07 3.17
N LEU A 59 2.67 -2.92 2.73
CA LEU A 59 4.10 -2.60 2.70
C LEU A 59 4.39 -1.62 3.82
N ARG A 60 5.45 -1.89 4.56
CA ARG A 60 5.99 -1.04 5.62
C ARG A 60 7.39 -0.61 5.22
N PHE A 61 7.66 0.67 5.31
CA PHE A 61 8.98 1.23 5.08
C PHE A 61 9.50 1.85 6.36
N GLU A 62 10.73 1.49 6.70
CA GLU A 62 11.46 2.01 7.85
C GLU A 62 12.67 2.76 7.34
N LYS A 63 12.92 3.96 7.89
CA LYS A 63 14.08 4.76 7.55
C LYS A 63 15.04 4.72 8.73
N GLU A 64 16.15 4.00 8.56
CA GLU A 64 17.22 3.96 9.54
C GLU A 64 18.46 4.64 8.96
N ASN A 65 18.84 5.78 9.56
CA ASN A 65 19.88 6.67 9.05
C ASN A 65 19.59 7.14 7.60
N SER A 66 20.29 6.55 6.64
CA SER A 66 20.22 6.85 5.21
C SER A 66 19.72 5.67 4.36
N THR A 67 19.39 4.54 5.00
CA THR A 67 18.90 3.35 4.30
C THR A 67 17.42 3.19 4.57
N VAL A 68 16.65 2.93 3.51
CA VAL A 68 15.25 2.56 3.65
C VAL A 68 15.14 1.04 3.58
N GLN A 69 14.54 0.46 4.61
CA GLN A 69 14.22 -0.97 4.66
C GLN A 69 12.73 -1.15 4.39
N GLY A 70 12.41 -2.01 3.43
CA GLY A 70 11.05 -2.40 3.09
C GLY A 70 10.69 -3.74 3.74
N PHE A 71 9.49 -3.82 4.29
CA PHE A 71 8.88 -5.02 4.83
C PHE A 71 7.51 -5.19 4.19
N TYR A 72 7.06 -6.43 4.05
CA TYR A 72 5.72 -6.72 3.55
C TYR A 72 4.99 -7.67 4.49
N ARG A 73 3.66 -7.56 4.48
CA ARG A 73 2.76 -8.47 5.18
C ARG A 73 1.52 -8.71 4.32
N PRO A 74 1.28 -9.93 3.83
CA PRO A 74 0.00 -10.27 3.20
C PRO A 74 -1.16 -10.04 4.17
N PHE A 75 -2.36 -9.75 3.66
CA PHE A 75 -3.54 -9.83 4.53
C PHE A 75 -3.82 -11.28 4.93
N ALA A 76 -4.54 -11.47 6.03
CA ALA A 76 -4.83 -12.80 6.57
C ALA A 76 -5.51 -13.74 5.57
N GLU A 77 -6.30 -13.20 4.62
CA GLU A 77 -6.93 -13.98 3.56
C GLU A 77 -5.95 -14.49 2.49
N TYR A 78 -4.75 -13.90 2.41
CA TYR A 78 -3.69 -14.24 1.46
C TYR A 78 -2.41 -14.78 2.11
N GLU A 79 -2.39 -14.99 3.43
CA GLU A 79 -1.19 -15.42 4.16
C GLU A 79 -0.60 -16.74 3.63
N LYS A 80 -1.47 -17.65 3.20
CA LYS A 80 -1.10 -18.98 2.66
C LYS A 80 -0.88 -18.98 1.15
N GLU A 81 -1.09 -17.86 0.49
CA GLU A 81 -0.99 -17.76 -0.96
C GLU A 81 0.43 -17.36 -1.34
N GLU A 82 1.23 -18.35 -1.76
CA GLU A 82 2.65 -18.14 -2.11
C GLU A 82 2.82 -17.06 -3.18
N TRP A 83 1.88 -16.97 -4.14
CA TRP A 83 1.92 -15.95 -5.18
C TRP A 83 1.80 -14.53 -4.61
N VAL A 84 1.05 -14.31 -3.52
CA VAL A 84 0.95 -12.99 -2.88
C VAL A 84 2.23 -12.64 -2.16
N GLN A 85 2.88 -13.60 -1.52
CA GLN A 85 4.17 -13.37 -0.87
C GLN A 85 5.24 -12.98 -1.89
N GLN A 86 5.34 -13.73 -3.00
CA GLN A 86 6.27 -13.43 -4.09
C GLN A 86 5.97 -12.06 -4.73
N TYR A 87 4.70 -11.77 -4.95
CA TYR A 87 4.26 -10.50 -5.51
C TYR A 87 4.64 -9.31 -4.62
N LEU A 88 4.32 -9.36 -3.33
CA LEU A 88 4.65 -8.30 -2.39
C LEU A 88 6.17 -8.14 -2.21
N ALA A 89 6.92 -9.25 -2.19
CA ALA A 89 8.38 -9.22 -2.17
C ALA A 89 8.96 -8.53 -3.41
N GLY A 90 8.44 -8.84 -4.60
CA GLY A 90 8.87 -8.21 -5.86
C GLY A 90 8.56 -6.70 -5.92
N LEU A 91 7.47 -6.24 -5.28
CA LEU A 91 7.20 -4.81 -5.16
C LEU A 91 8.28 -4.09 -4.33
N LEU A 92 8.85 -4.74 -3.31
CA LEU A 92 9.91 -4.14 -2.49
C LEU A 92 11.23 -3.96 -3.24
N GLU A 93 11.46 -4.67 -4.35
CA GLU A 93 12.61 -4.41 -5.22
C GLU A 93 12.56 -2.99 -5.81
N ASN A 94 11.36 -2.39 -5.86
CA ASN A 94 11.11 -1.02 -6.34
C ASN A 94 10.68 -0.09 -5.18
N ALA A 95 11.16 -0.35 -3.96
CA ALA A 95 10.77 0.40 -2.76
C ALA A 95 10.95 1.92 -2.91
N GLU A 96 12.06 2.39 -3.52
CA GLU A 96 12.32 3.81 -3.71
C GLU A 96 11.26 4.51 -4.58
N GLU A 97 10.80 3.86 -5.65
CA GLU A 97 9.74 4.37 -6.52
C GLU A 97 8.40 4.43 -5.78
N ILE A 98 8.06 3.39 -5.03
CA ILE A 98 6.85 3.34 -4.21
C ILE A 98 6.85 4.46 -3.16
N ILE A 99 8.00 4.72 -2.53
CA ILE A 99 8.16 5.81 -1.59
C ILE A 99 8.00 7.17 -2.28
N ALA A 100 8.54 7.34 -3.50
CA ALA A 100 8.36 8.56 -4.29
C ALA A 100 6.87 8.84 -4.59
N LEU A 101 6.09 7.81 -4.95
CA LEU A 101 4.63 7.91 -5.16
C LEU A 101 3.86 8.38 -3.91
N SER A 102 4.39 8.10 -2.72
CA SER A 102 3.79 8.58 -1.47
C SER A 102 3.87 10.11 -1.33
N ASN A 103 4.99 10.68 -1.81
CA ASN A 103 5.32 12.11 -1.75
C ASN A 103 4.69 12.90 -2.89
N GLU A 104 4.33 12.25 -4.00
CA GLU A 104 3.49 12.86 -5.03
C GLU A 104 2.12 13.20 -4.43
N SER A 105 1.98 14.48 -4.08
CA SER A 105 0.68 15.13 -3.96
C SER A 105 0.12 15.15 -5.37
N HIS A 106 -0.87 14.31 -5.65
CA HIS A 106 -1.60 14.22 -6.91
C HIS A 106 -1.85 15.63 -7.47
N THR A 107 -0.93 16.12 -8.31
CA THR A 107 -1.17 17.28 -9.15
C THR A 107 -1.86 16.68 -10.35
N PHE A 108 -3.19 16.57 -10.25
CA PHE A 108 -4.00 16.28 -11.41
C PHE A 108 -3.64 17.32 -12.48
N PRO A 109 -3.23 16.93 -13.69
CA PRO A 109 -3.12 17.91 -14.77
C PRO A 109 -4.53 18.44 -15.03
N ARG A 110 -4.79 19.70 -14.66
CA ARG A 110 -5.93 20.45 -15.19
C ARG A 110 -5.64 20.63 -16.68
N ALA A 111 -6.27 19.81 -17.51
CA ALA A 111 -6.35 20.08 -18.94
C ALA A 111 -6.91 21.51 -19.10
N SER A 112 -6.12 22.36 -19.75
CA SER A 112 -6.52 23.70 -20.20
C SER A 112 -7.00 23.63 -21.64
#